data_AF-B8IV98-F1
#
_entry.id   AF-B8IV98-F1
#
_cell.length_a   1.000
_cell.length_b   1.000
_cell.length_c   1.000
_cell.angle_alpha   90.00
_cell.angle_beta   90.00
_cell.angle_gamma   90.00
#
_symmetry.space_group_name_H-M   'P 1'
#
loop_
_entity.id
_entity.type
_entity.pdbx_description
1 polymer ?
#
loop_
_entity_poly.entity_id
_entity_poly.type
_entity_poly.pdbx_seq_one_letter_code
_entity_poly.pdbx_strand_id
1 'polypeptide(L)' 'MAGTSRSFVVPSPVLVAPPPRPPVNDEVQKVLLRFASLSVRARQQGDPELATWIDQAGLRAAAARLRM' A
#
# COMPACT_ATOMS: atom_id res chain seq x y z
N MET A 1 4.45 -55.99 -31.38
CA MET A 1 3.80 -55.20 -30.32
C MET A 1 4.13 -53.73 -30.55
N ALA A 2 3.19 -52.96 -31.13
CA ALA A 2 3.42 -51.56 -31.48
C ALA A 2 2.94 -50.65 -30.34
N GLY A 3 3.88 -49.98 -29.66
CA GLY A 3 3.59 -49.02 -28.61
C GLY A 3 3.11 -47.70 -29.21
N THR A 4 1.83 -47.40 -29.06
CA THR A 4 1.26 -46.10 -29.40
C THR A 4 1.58 -45.11 -28.28
N SER A 5 2.54 -44.21 -28.53
CA SER A 5 2.85 -43.10 -27.64
C SER A 5 1.68 -42.11 -27.64
N ARG A 6 0.87 -42.12 -26.56
CA ARG A 6 -0.13 -41.07 -26.32
C ARG A 6 0.60 -39.77 -25.97
N SER A 7 0.62 -38.83 -26.90
CA SER A 7 0.98 -37.44 -26.60
C SER A 7 -0.07 -36.84 -25.67
N PHE A 8 0.31 -36.55 -24.43
CA PHE A 8 -0.49 -35.78 -23.51
C PHE A 8 -0.34 -34.30 -23.87
N VAL A 9 -1.39 -33.71 -24.44
CA VAL A 9 -1.48 -32.25 -24.60
C VAL A 9 -1.67 -31.66 -23.21
N VAL A 10 -0.62 -31.09 -22.65
CA VAL A 10 -0.68 -30.34 -21.39
C VAL A 10 -1.29 -28.97 -21.72
N PRO A 11 -2.44 -28.59 -21.15
CA PRO A 11 -3.01 -27.27 -21.42
C PRO A 11 -2.08 -26.20 -20.86
N SER A 12 -1.63 -25.27 -21.72
CA SER A 12 -0.83 -24.12 -21.29
C SER A 12 -1.63 -23.29 -20.28
N PRO A 13 -1.03 -22.87 -19.15
CA PRO A 13 -1.71 -22.02 -18.19
C PRO A 13 -2.00 -20.67 -18.86
N VAL A 14 -3.28 -20.33 -18.97
CA VAL A 14 -3.71 -19.00 -19.41
C VAL A 14 -3.26 -18.01 -18.33
N LEU A 15 -2.22 -17.24 -18.63
CA LEU A 15 -1.78 -16.13 -17.79
C LEU A 15 -2.81 -15.01 -17.89
N VAL A 16 -3.81 -15.06 -17.01
CA VAL A 16 -4.76 -13.96 -16.83
C VAL A 16 -3.99 -12.80 -16.21
N ALA A 17 -3.84 -11.69 -16.95
CA ALA A 17 -3.27 -10.47 -16.41
C ALA A 17 -4.10 -10.03 -15.18
N PRO A 18 -3.46 -9.67 -14.06
CA PRO A 18 -4.19 -9.20 -12.90
C PRO A 18 -5.01 -7.97 -13.28
N PRO A 19 -6.24 -7.84 -12.75
CA PRO A 19 -7.09 -6.69 -13.06
C PRO A 19 -6.35 -5.39 -12.72
N PRO A 20 -6.54 -4.32 -13.51
CA PRO A 20 -5.94 -3.03 -13.22
C PRO A 20 -6.37 -2.61 -11.82
N ARG A 21 -5.39 -2.44 -10.93
CA ARG A 21 -5.66 -1.94 -9.59
C ARG A 21 -6.14 -0.50 -9.74
N PRO A 22 -7.20 -0.08 -9.04
CA PRO A 22 -7.56 1.32 -9.00
C PRO A 22 -6.33 2.14 -8.57
N PRO A 23 -6.11 3.32 -9.15
CA PRO A 23 -5.03 4.19 -8.72
C PRO A 23 -5.18 4.40 -7.22
N VAL A 24 -4.15 4.04 -6.45
CA VAL A 24 -4.12 4.36 -5.03
C VAL A 24 -4.30 5.87 -4.95
N ASN A 25 -5.32 6.31 -4.20
CA ASN A 25 -5.53 7.72 -3.99
C ASN A 25 -4.38 8.24 -3.11
N ASP A 26 -3.29 8.67 -3.77
CA ASP A 26 -2.02 9.05 -3.16
C ASP A 26 -2.15 10.26 -2.21
N GLU A 27 -3.27 10.97 -2.22
CA GLU A 27 -3.48 12.12 -1.34
C GLU A 27 -3.44 11.75 0.14
N VAL A 28 -3.98 10.58 0.52
CA VAL A 28 -3.90 10.09 1.90
C VAL A 28 -2.45 9.77 2.27
N GLN A 29 -1.70 9.15 1.35
CA GLN A 29 -0.30 8.83 1.56
C GLN A 29 0.56 10.10 1.68
N LYS A 30 0.32 11.09 0.82
CA LYS A 30 1.00 12.41 0.86
C LYS A 30 0.76 13.11 2.19
N VAL A 31 -0.46 13.08 2.70
CA VAL A 31 -0.80 13.64 4.02
C VAL A 31 -0.02 12.90 5.10
N LEU A 32 -0.07 11.57 5.14
CA LEU A 32 0.65 10.78 6.15
C LEU A 32 2.17 11.04 6.12
N LEU A 33 2.78 11.12 4.94
CA LEU A 33 4.21 11.42 4.78
C LEU A 33 4.60 12.80 5.33
N ARG A 34 3.73 13.81 5.13
CA ARG A 34 3.96 15.15 5.69
C ARG A 34 3.93 15.13 7.22
N PHE A 35 2.92 14.50 7.81
CA PHE A 35 2.82 14.38 9.26
C PHE A 35 3.98 13.58 9.86
N ALA A 36 4.37 12.46 9.25
CA ALA A 36 5.53 11.67 9.67
C ALA A 36 6.82 12.50 9.66
N SER A 37 7.04 13.30 8.61
CA SER A 37 8.21 14.18 8.49
C SER A 37 8.25 15.24 9.60
N LEU A 38 7.10 15.78 9.99
CA LEU A 38 6.99 16.75 11.09
C LEU A 38 7.23 16.10 12.44
N SER A 39 6.69 14.90 12.67
CA SER A 39 6.91 14.12 13.90
C SER A 39 8.40 13.80 14.10
N VAL A 40 9.10 13.41 13.03
CA VAL A 40 10.55 13.18 13.07
C VAL A 40 11.31 14.45 13.49
N ARG A 41 10.95 15.61 12.93
CA ARG A 41 11.59 16.89 13.30
C ARG A 41 11.33 17.27 14.76
N ALA A 42 10.11 17.08 15.26
CA ALA A 42 9.78 17.32 16.67
C ALA A 42 10.62 16.42 17.60
N ARG A 43 10.76 15.13 17.25
CA ARG A 43 11.65 14.21 17.99
C ARG A 43 13.11 14.67 17.97
N GLN A 44 13.61 15.12 16.82
CA GLN A 44 14.97 15.66 16.68
C GLN A 44 15.21 16.94 17.50
N GLN A 45 14.14 17.71 17.76
CA GLN A 45 14.18 18.92 18.58
C GLN A 45 14.02 18.62 20.08
N GLY A 46 13.85 17.36 20.47
CA GLY A 46 13.65 16.98 21.87
C GLY A 46 12.21 17.17 22.37
N ASP A 47 11.24 17.25 21.46
CA ASP A 47 9.81 17.38 21.79
C ASP A 47 9.02 16.13 21.39
N PRO A 48 9.07 15.05 22.20
CA PRO A 48 8.36 13.80 21.92
C PRO A 48 6.84 13.90 22.11
N GLU A 49 6.37 14.83 22.95
CA GLU A 49 4.93 15.05 23.16
C GLU A 49 4.29 15.65 21.91
N LEU A 50 4.93 16.68 21.34
CA LEU A 50 4.50 17.27 20.07
C LEU A 50 4.55 16.24 18.94
N ALA A 51 5.59 15.42 18.87
CA ALA A 51 5.69 14.36 17.87
C ALA A 51 4.49 13.39 17.95
N THR A 52 4.11 12.99 19.16
CA THR A 52 2.96 12.10 19.39
C THR A 52 1.65 12.76 18.97
N TRP A 53 1.48 14.05 19.28
CA TRP A 53 0.31 14.81 18.87
C TRP A 53 0.20 14.92 17.34
N ILE A 54 1.32 15.18 16.65
CA ILE A 54 1.41 15.23 15.20
C ILE A 54 1.01 13.88 14.57
N ASP A 55 1.53 12.77 15.10
CA ASP A 55 1.20 11.43 14.60
C ASP A 55 -0.31 11.15 14.71
N GLN A 56 -0.92 11.46 15.87
CA GLN A 56 -2.36 11.29 16.09
C GLN A 56 -3.22 12.20 15.19
N ALA A 57 -2.76 13.43 14.93
CA ALA A 57 -3.45 14.36 14.03
C ALA A 57 -3.42 13.84 12.58
N GLY A 58 -2.27 13.35 12.11
CA GLY A 58 -2.11 12.78 10.77
C GLY A 58 -2.99 11.54 10.55
N LEU A 59 -3.03 10.63 11.53
CA LEU A 59 -3.89 9.45 11.47
C LEU A 59 -5.39 9.82 11.43
N ARG A 60 -5.82 10.80 12.23
CA ARG A 60 -7.21 11.28 12.21
C ARG A 60 -7.58 11.93 10.88
N ALA A 61 -6.70 12.73 10.30
CA ALA A 61 -6.91 13.34 8.99
C ALA A 61 -7.02 12.29 7.88
N ALA A 62 -6.13 11.28 7.88
CA ALA A 62 -6.19 10.17 6.95
C ALA A 62 -7.50 9.37 7.10
N ALA A 63 -7.89 9.04 8.32
CA ALA A 63 -9.14 8.33 8.60
C ALA A 63 -10.38 9.12 8.15
N ALA A 64 -10.41 10.44 8.38
CA ALA A 64 -11.48 11.30 7.91
C ALA A 64 -11.60 11.29 6.38
N ARG A 65 -10.46 11.31 5.67
CA ARG A 65 -10.42 11.31 4.21
C ARG A 65 -10.86 9.99 3.59
N LEU A 66 -10.60 8.86 4.26
CA LEU A 66 -11.00 7.52 3.82
C LEU A 66 -12.46 7.17 4.12
N ARG A 67 -13.11 7.90 5.02
CA ARG A 67 -14.54 7.75 5.33
C ARG A 67 -15.46 8.51 4.35
N MET A 68 -14.88 9.32 3.47
CA MET A 68 -15.56 10.05 2.40
C MET A 68 -15.46 9.26 1.09
#